data_AF-A0A2N2TUU4-F1
#
_entry.id   AF-A0A2N2TUU4-F1
#
_cell.length_a   1.000
_cell.length_b   1.000
_cell.length_c   1.000
_cell.angle_alpha   90.00
_cell.angle_beta   90.00
_cell.angle_gamma   90.00
#
_symmetry.space_group_name_H-M   'P 1'
#
loop_
_entity.id
_entity.type
_entity.pdbx_description
1 polymer ?
#
loop_
_entity_poly.entity_id
_entity_poly.type
_entity_poly.pdbx_seq_one_letter_code
_entity_poly.pdbx_strand_id
1 'polypeptide(L)' 'GLVREVIVDPSKVFFDPNTSPHHHLYEVDSGKLSDIDAEHVVISGLPPLPAGMVTEGIDLIVRVRHTR' A
#
# COMPACT_ATOMS: atom_id res chain seq x y z
N GLY A 1 -15.32 -7.34 -1.35
CA GLY A 1 -14.55 -8.42 -2.00
C GLY A 1 -13.74 -9.12 -0.93
N LEU A 2 -13.60 -10.45 -1.00
CA LEU A 2 -12.94 -11.24 0.06
C LEU A 2 -11.41 -11.14 0.03
N VAL A 3 -10.83 -10.61 -1.04
CA VAL A 3 -9.38 -10.53 -1.25
C VAL A 3 -9.05 -9.22 -1.97
N ARG A 4 -7.98 -8.55 -1.52
CA ARG A 4 -7.39 -7.39 -2.20
C ARG A 4 -6.14 -7.85 -2.96
N GLU A 5 -6.03 -7.42 -4.22
CA GLU A 5 -4.82 -7.66 -5.02
C GLU A 5 -3.82 -6.54 -4.77
N VAL A 6 -2.58 -6.91 -4.42
CA VAL A 6 -1.49 -5.97 -4.15
C VAL A 6 -0.39 -6.18 -5.18
N ILE A 7 -0.32 -5.29 -6.18
CA ILE A 7 0.70 -5.33 -7.23
C ILE A 7 1.94 -4.58 -6.75
N VAL A 8 2.91 -5.33 -6.21
CA VAL A 8 4.20 -4.77 -5.77
C VAL A 8 5.29 -4.98 -6.81
N ASP A 9 5.19 -5.92 -7.72
CA ASP A 9 6.16 -6.11 -8.81
C ASP A 9 5.36 -6.64 -10.01
N PRO A 10 5.61 -6.19 -11.27
CA PRO A 10 4.93 -6.76 -12.43
C PRO A 10 5.02 -8.28 -12.53
N SER A 11 6.03 -8.88 -11.90
CA SER A 11 6.25 -10.33 -11.83
C SER A 11 5.71 -11.00 -10.56
N LYS A 12 5.23 -10.25 -9.56
CA LYS A 12 4.73 -10.80 -8.28
C LYS A 12 3.40 -10.16 -7.86
N VAL A 13 2.39 -11.01 -7.75
CA VAL A 13 1.06 -10.67 -7.26
C VAL A 13 0.88 -11.27 -5.85
N PHE A 14 0.46 -10.44 -4.90
CA PHE A 14 0.08 -10.88 -3.56
C PHE A 14 -1.44 -10.80 -3.41
N PHE A 15 -2.00 -11.83 -2.76
CA PHE A 15 -3.41 -11.91 -2.42
C PHE A 15 -3.55 -11.72 -0.93
N ASP A 16 -4.25 -10.66 -0.53
CA ASP A 16 -4.39 -10.28 0.86
C ASP A 16 -5.79 -10.64 1.41
N PRO A 17 -5.89 -11.60 2.35
CA PRO A 17 -7.15 -11.95 3.00
C PRO A 17 -7.52 -11.00 4.14
N ASN A 18 -6.62 -10.11 4.58
CA ASN A 18 -6.91 -9.12 5.60
C ASN A 18 -7.75 -8.00 4.99
N THR A 19 -9.00 -7.90 5.43
CA THR A 19 -9.93 -6.86 4.97
C THR A 19 -9.96 -5.64 5.89
N SER A 20 -9.23 -5.68 7.00
CA SER A 20 -9.11 -4.54 7.92
C SER A 20 -8.28 -3.43 7.25
N PRO A 21 -8.49 -2.15 7.60
CA PRO A 21 -7.63 -1.07 7.11
C PRO A 21 -6.17 -1.31 7.50
N HIS A 22 -5.27 -1.40 6.52
CA HIS A 22 -3.82 -1.50 6.70
C HIS A 22 -3.11 -1.09 5.40
N HIS A 23 -1.79 -0.92 5.48
CA HIS A 23 -0.91 -0.62 4.35
C HIS A 23 0.18 -1.69 4.24
N HIS A 24 0.98 -1.63 3.16
CA HIS A 24 2.02 -2.63 2.94
C HIS A 24 3.43 -2.02 2.90
N LEU A 25 4.38 -2.73 3.49
CA LEU A 25 5.80 -2.54 3.30
C LEU A 25 6.34 -3.68 2.44
N TYR A 26 7.05 -3.33 1.37
CA TYR A 26 7.67 -4.27 0.43
C TYR A 26 9.20 -4.14 0.47
N GLU A 27 9.86 -5.21 0.92
CA GLU A 27 11.32 -5.32 0.89
C GLU A 27 11.75 -5.89 -0.47
N VAL A 28 12.37 -5.04 -1.29
CA VAL A 28 12.67 -5.37 -2.69
C VAL A 28 13.69 -6.51 -2.81
N ASP A 29 14.70 -6.53 -1.92
CA ASP A 29 15.80 -7.49 -2.00
C ASP A 29 15.35 -8.93 -1.68
N SER A 30 14.43 -9.10 -0.73
CA SER A 30 13.87 -10.41 -0.35
C SER A 30 12.57 -10.74 -1.08
N GLY A 31 11.88 -9.73 -1.60
CA GLY A 31 10.54 -9.84 -2.15
C GLY A 31 9.45 -10.07 -1.10
N LYS A 32 9.72 -9.78 0.18
CA LYS A 32 8.76 -9.96 1.28
C LYS A 32 7.79 -8.78 1.37
N LEU A 33 6.52 -9.09 1.59
CA LEU A 33 5.48 -8.14 1.95
C LEU A 33 5.15 -8.27 3.44
N SER A 34 4.94 -7.15 4.11
CA SER A 34 4.48 -7.10 5.51
C SER A 34 3.50 -5.96 5.72
N ASP A 35 2.59 -6.15 6.68
CA ASP A 35 1.57 -5.16 6.99
C ASP A 35 2.13 -4.00 7.82
N ILE A 36 1.58 -2.82 7.59
CA ILE A 36 1.71 -1.63 8.42
C ILE A 36 0.32 -1.30 8.95
N ASP A 37 0.20 -1.15 10.26
CA ASP A 37 -1.06 -0.69 10.86
C ASP A 37 -1.44 0.68 10.29
N ALA A 38 -2.70 0.85 9.90
CA ALA A 38 -3.20 2.10 9.34
C ALA A 38 -3.06 3.27 10.33
N GLU A 39 -3.14 3.02 11.64
CA GLU A 39 -3.02 4.07 12.66
C GLU A 39 -1.62 4.70 12.74
N HIS A 40 -0.60 3.97 12.25
CA HIS A 40 0.79 4.42 12.25
C HIS A 40 1.16 5.28 11.03
N VAL A 41 0.22 5.49 10.11
CA VAL A 41 0.48 6.22 8.86
C VAL A 41 -0.31 7.52 8.81
N VAL A 42 0.43 8.63 8.75
CA VAL A 42 -0.15 9.96 8.48
C VAL A 42 0.27 10.40 7.08
N ILE A 43 -0.70 10.48 6.17
CA ILE A 43 -0.50 11.05 4.83
C ILE A 43 -0.86 12.53 4.88
N SER A 44 0.09 13.39 4.49
CA SER A 44 -0.12 14.84 4.43
C SER A 44 0.39 15.38 3.09
N GLY A 45 -0.15 16.53 2.66
CA GLY A 45 0.31 17.22 1.46
C GLY A 45 -0.20 16.63 0.13
N LEU A 46 -1.35 15.94 0.12
CA LEU A 46 -1.98 15.54 -1.13
C LEU A 46 -2.41 16.78 -1.94
N PRO A 47 -2.29 16.75 -3.28
CA PRO A 47 -2.79 17.82 -4.12
C PRO A 47 -4.31 17.97 -3.98
N PRO A 48 -4.87 19.16 -4.24
CA PRO A 48 -6.32 19.33 -4.26
C PRO A 48 -6.93 18.41 -5.31
N LEU A 49 -8.09 17.84 -5.00
CA LEU A 49 -8.84 17.04 -5.96
C LEU A 49 -9.31 17.93 -7.12
N PRO A 50 -9.41 17.39 -8.36
CA PRO A 50 -10.09 18.06 -9.44
C PRO A 50 -11.53 18.43 -9.08
N ALA A 51 -12.08 19.45 -9.75
CA ALA A 51 -13.44 19.90 -9.51
C ALA A 51 -14.46 18.75 -9.66
N GLY A 52 -15.35 18.62 -8.67
CA GLY A 52 -16.41 17.60 -8.67
C GLY A 52 -15.96 16.19 -8.25
N MET A 53 -14.74 16.02 -7.72
CA MET A 53 -14.25 14.72 -7.27
C MET A 53 -14.21 14.61 -5.74
N VAL A 54 -14.34 13.36 -5.25
CA VAL A 54 -14.18 12.97 -3.86
C VAL A 54 -13.14 11.85 -3.76
N THR A 55 -12.45 11.75 -2.63
CA THR A 55 -11.52 10.65 -2.38
C THR A 55 -12.30 9.38 -2.05
N GLU A 56 -12.20 8.36 -2.91
CA GLU A 56 -12.75 7.02 -2.64
C GLU A 56 -11.81 6.18 -1.76
N GLY A 57 -10.50 6.36 -1.90
CA GLY A 57 -9.51 5.62 -1.13
C GLY A 57 -8.07 5.98 -1.52
N ILE A 58 -7.11 5.51 -0.73
CA ILE A 58 -5.69 5.64 -1.00
C ILE A 58 -5.04 4.28 -0.78
N ASP A 59 -4.41 3.75 -1.83
CA ASP A 59 -3.56 2.57 -1.74
C ASP A 59 -2.11 3.01 -1.52
N LEU A 60 -1.50 2.59 -0.40
CA LEU A 60 -0.12 2.92 -0.03
C LEU A 60 0.74 1.66 0.04
N ILE A 61 1.87 1.67 -0.68
CA ILE A 61 2.92 0.66 -0.61
C ILE A 61 4.26 1.37 -0.37
N VAL A 62 4.92 1.06 0.74
CA VAL A 62 6.26 1.57 1.05
C VAL A 62 7.29 0.57 0.57
N ARG A 63 8.14 0.98 -0.38
CA ARG A 63 9.21 0.13 -0.91
C ARG A 63 10.52 0.43 -0.22
N VAL A 64 11.14 -0.59 0.36
CA VAL A 64 12.43 -0.48 1.05
C VAL A 64 13.45 -1.44 0.45
N ARG A 65 14.72 -1.08 0.60
CA ARG A 65 15.88 -1.91 0.25
C ARG A 65 16.97 -1.64 1.27
N HIS A 66 17.93 -2.56 1.41
CA HIS A 66 19.03 -2.37 2.36
C HIS A 66 19.91 -1.21 1.92
N THR A 67 20.30 -0.37 2.88
CA THR A 67 21.37 0.62 2.68
C THR A 67 22.68 -0.12 2.49
N ARG A 68 23.48 0.30 1.52
CA ARG A 68 24.82 -0.25 1.29
C ARG A 68 25.80 0.23 2.35
#